data_AF-C3YDE5-F1
#
_entry.id   AF-C3YDE5-F1
#
_cell.length_a   1.000
_cell.length_b   1.000
_cell.length_c   1.000
_cell.angle_alpha   90.00
_cell.angle_beta   90.00
_cell.angle_gamma   90.00
#
_symmetry.space_group_name_H-M   'P 1'
#
loop_
_entity.id
_entity.type
_entity.pdbx_description
1 polymer ?
#
loop_
_entity_poly.entity_id
_entity_poly.type
_entity_poly.pdbx_seq_one_letter_code
_entity_poly.pdbx_strand_id
1 'polypeptide(L)'
;MGCCGGKCENVLFRNAKNGDFVQSAWGKSRAPYIAFRGFFTLFLVVFLIWHLYDSFSRDTLYFTKADNWGYLLLVIYFIWALVLACVDYWQKQSSTEVIRLPKVEDLEGRLPWYFQVQWLLFNVSLTVAFFVLFVYNGLVIKGTSSVQDVAVHILNAVVALLDVLVCGIHVRLLHVVYPMCFGLFYVIFALIYWGAGGKDAEGNPYVYSIIDFRSETLYRLIPSGVSGDPGLAAGVCTGLIFLAVPLAHGFLYLLYRLRTHVAHIFVDICLYTSLQWLGTQIPFLVYRLTVASFCLGFLMWLLAKYAATENYFFYATYYGFYILTAYFLCSAVVTCVGLFRALSSVQPTDTDRDQETAHQSNAEQGNVTTQNNLRWFHQVQWLLMNMAFSPAIIITIGFTGFLSDGQYNFKDLTTHILNTALVFVDVLVCGVPVRVLHAVYPVMFGFAYIVLYAVSWAATGTVVYWFLDFSKPALSSAAVLGFVLVALPLFHLLFYGLYLLRCRLLMWLSGGKTPATGTNPARAAPV
;
A
#
# COMPACT_ATOMS: atom_id res chain seq x y z
N MET A 1 14.75 41.19 -18.11
CA MET A 1 13.58 40.45 -17.58
C MET A 1 13.74 38.92 -17.75
N GLY A 2 14.81 38.32 -17.21
CA GLY A 2 15.23 36.95 -17.61
C GLY A 2 15.15 35.83 -16.56
N CYS A 3 14.65 36.05 -15.34
CA CYS A 3 14.71 35.03 -14.26
C CYS A 3 13.35 34.51 -13.75
N CYS A 4 12.21 34.97 -14.30
CA CYS A 4 10.88 34.52 -13.85
C CYS A 4 10.35 33.27 -14.59
N GLY A 5 10.89 32.91 -15.75
CA GLY A 5 10.35 31.81 -16.58
C GLY A 5 10.44 30.43 -15.90
N GLY A 6 11.62 30.03 -15.41
CA GLY A 6 11.83 28.69 -14.84
C GLY A 6 11.18 28.44 -13.47
N LYS A 7 10.88 29.49 -12.70
CA LYS A 7 10.17 29.37 -11.41
C LYS A 7 8.66 29.26 -11.60
N CYS A 8 8.08 30.03 -12.52
CA CYS A 8 6.66 29.95 -12.85
C CYS A 8 6.26 28.61 -13.49
N GLU A 9 7.14 28.00 -14.29
CA GLU A 9 6.89 26.67 -14.87
C GLU A 9 6.76 25.55 -13.83
N ASN A 10 7.41 25.70 -12.67
CA ASN A 10 7.37 24.71 -11.60
C ASN A 10 6.13 24.85 -10.70
N VAL A 11 5.46 26.01 -10.69
CA VAL A 11 4.15 26.20 -10.03
C VAL A 11 3.02 25.67 -10.92
N LEU A 12 3.14 25.87 -12.24
CA LEU A 12 2.16 25.43 -13.22
C LEU A 12 2.24 23.91 -13.48
N PHE A 13 1.10 23.31 -13.82
CA PHE A 13 0.99 21.88 -14.18
C PHE A 13 1.54 21.56 -15.59
N ARG A 14 2.84 21.77 -15.80
CA ARG A 14 3.56 21.51 -17.06
C ARG A 14 4.63 20.45 -16.89
N ASN A 15 5.15 19.87 -17.98
CA ASN A 15 6.33 18.98 -17.96
C ASN A 15 6.17 17.71 -17.09
N ALA A 16 5.00 17.07 -17.14
CA ALA A 16 4.75 15.75 -16.54
C ALA A 16 4.21 14.79 -17.61
N LYS A 17 4.48 13.49 -17.50
CA LYS A 17 3.99 12.51 -18.48
C LYS A 17 2.62 12.02 -18.05
N ASN A 18 1.69 11.88 -19.00
CA ASN A 18 0.35 11.35 -18.74
C ASN A 18 0.38 9.99 -18.03
N GLY A 19 1.36 9.14 -18.36
CA GLY A 19 1.53 7.82 -17.76
C GLY A 19 1.75 7.84 -16.25
N ASP A 20 2.35 8.90 -15.71
CA ASP A 20 2.72 9.01 -14.29
C ASP A 20 1.48 9.10 -13.37
N PHE A 21 0.33 9.52 -13.92
CA PHE A 21 -0.92 9.73 -13.19
C PHE A 21 -1.79 8.47 -13.10
N VAL A 22 -1.58 7.51 -14.01
CA VAL A 22 -2.42 6.31 -14.17
C VAL A 22 -1.64 5.00 -14.03
N GLN A 23 -0.35 5.09 -13.72
CA GLN A 23 0.53 3.94 -13.51
C GLN A 23 1.29 4.07 -12.20
N SER A 24 1.73 2.93 -11.70
CA SER A 24 2.65 2.88 -10.58
C SER A 24 4.05 3.33 -11.01
N ALA A 25 4.81 3.98 -10.11
CA ALA A 25 6.22 4.29 -10.32
C ALA A 25 7.09 3.03 -10.55
N TRP A 26 6.56 1.89 -10.18
CA TRP A 26 7.30 0.64 -10.04
C TRP A 26 7.20 -0.25 -11.28
N GLY A 27 6.10 -0.22 -12.04
CA GLY A 27 5.91 -1.18 -13.12
C GLY A 27 4.87 -0.79 -14.16
N LYS A 28 4.97 -1.41 -15.33
CA LYS A 28 4.10 -1.13 -16.49
C LYS A 28 2.71 -1.82 -16.41
N SER A 29 2.53 -2.73 -15.45
CA SER A 29 1.27 -3.46 -15.28
C SER A 29 0.22 -2.57 -14.61
N ARG A 30 -0.92 -2.40 -15.28
CA ARG A 30 -2.02 -1.52 -14.85
C ARG A 30 -2.96 -2.19 -13.84
N ALA A 31 -3.21 -3.49 -13.99
CA ALA A 31 -4.20 -4.19 -13.16
C ALA A 31 -3.86 -4.16 -11.65
N PRO A 32 -2.61 -4.41 -11.19
CA PRO A 32 -2.27 -4.30 -9.78
C PRO A 32 -2.42 -2.87 -9.23
N TYR A 33 -2.14 -1.87 -10.07
CA TYR A 33 -2.29 -0.47 -9.70
C TYR A 33 -3.77 -0.07 -9.58
N ILE A 34 -4.63 -0.54 -10.48
CA ILE A 34 -6.09 -0.35 -10.40
C ILE A 34 -6.66 -1.07 -9.17
N ALA A 35 -6.19 -2.28 -8.88
CA ALA A 35 -6.59 -3.01 -7.67
C ALA A 35 -6.19 -2.25 -6.40
N PHE A 36 -4.97 -1.71 -6.34
CA PHE A 36 -4.51 -0.82 -5.27
C PHE A 36 -5.43 0.40 -5.13
N ARG A 37 -5.71 1.12 -6.23
CA ARG A 37 -6.62 2.28 -6.23
C ARG A 37 -8.03 1.89 -5.77
N GLY A 38 -8.56 0.78 -6.26
CA GLY A 38 -9.90 0.28 -5.95
C GLY A 38 -10.05 -0.10 -4.48
N PHE A 39 -9.07 -0.80 -3.91
CA PHE A 39 -9.05 -1.17 -2.50
C PHE A 39 -9.10 0.05 -1.58
N PHE A 40 -8.20 1.01 -1.78
CA PHE A 40 -8.16 2.21 -0.93
C PHE A 40 -9.38 3.12 -1.15
N THR A 41 -9.88 3.23 -2.39
CA THR A 41 -11.11 3.98 -2.66
C THR A 41 -12.30 3.36 -1.93
N LEU A 42 -12.47 2.03 -2.01
CA LEU A 42 -13.54 1.33 -1.32
C LEU A 42 -13.43 1.49 0.20
N PHE A 43 -12.23 1.30 0.76
CA PHE A 43 -11.97 1.50 2.19
C PHE A 43 -12.36 2.92 2.63
N LEU A 44 -11.89 3.94 1.92
CA LEU A 44 -12.17 5.34 2.24
C LEU A 44 -13.66 5.68 2.11
N VAL A 45 -14.35 5.17 1.08
CA VAL A 45 -15.79 5.41 0.90
C VAL A 45 -16.63 4.71 1.96
N VAL A 46 -16.31 3.46 2.30
CA VAL A 46 -17.02 2.72 3.36
C VAL A 46 -16.87 3.43 4.70
N PHE A 47 -15.64 3.85 5.04
CA PHE A 47 -15.41 4.60 6.25
C PHE A 47 -16.10 5.98 6.22
N LEU A 48 -16.11 6.68 5.08
CA LEU A 48 -16.84 7.95 4.94
C LEU A 48 -18.33 7.76 5.24
N ILE A 49 -18.97 6.74 4.68
CA ILE A 49 -20.39 6.46 4.89
C ILE A 49 -20.67 6.19 6.37
N TRP A 50 -19.86 5.34 6.99
CA TRP A 50 -19.98 5.03 8.42
C TRP A 50 -19.75 6.27 9.30
N HIS A 51 -18.72 7.07 9.01
CA HIS A 51 -18.35 8.27 9.77
C HIS A 51 -19.40 9.37 9.64
N LEU A 52 -20.00 9.53 8.45
CA LEU A 52 -21.16 10.42 8.25
C LEU A 52 -22.37 9.94 9.04
N TYR A 53 -22.71 8.64 8.95
CA TYR A 53 -23.83 8.06 9.70
C TYR A 53 -23.69 8.29 11.20
N ASP A 54 -22.53 7.98 11.77
CA ASP A 54 -22.26 8.19 13.20
C ASP A 54 -22.28 9.67 13.58
N SER A 55 -21.72 10.54 12.73
CA SER A 55 -21.69 11.98 13.00
C SER A 55 -23.07 12.64 12.96
N PHE A 56 -23.94 12.23 12.03
CA PHE A 56 -25.34 12.68 12.01
C PHE A 56 -26.16 12.08 13.14
N SER A 57 -25.86 10.86 13.56
CA SER A 57 -26.55 10.22 14.69
C SER A 57 -26.21 10.86 16.04
N ARG A 58 -25.03 11.50 16.13
CA ARG A 58 -24.52 12.13 17.36
C ARG A 58 -24.50 13.65 17.31
N ASP A 59 -25.03 14.28 16.26
CA ASP A 59 -25.00 15.73 16.02
C ASP A 59 -23.60 16.38 16.15
N THR A 60 -22.54 15.67 15.75
CA THR A 60 -21.13 16.12 15.95
C THR A 60 -20.63 17.16 14.95
N LEU A 61 -21.55 17.79 14.20
CA LEU A 61 -21.28 18.85 13.23
C LEU A 61 -20.15 18.50 12.25
N TYR A 62 -20.24 17.36 11.55
CA TYR A 62 -19.19 16.82 10.67
C TYR A 62 -18.47 17.86 9.80
N PHE A 63 -19.23 18.72 9.12
CA PHE A 63 -18.71 19.70 8.16
C PHE A 63 -18.04 20.91 8.80
N THR A 64 -17.97 21.03 10.12
CA THR A 64 -17.24 22.12 10.78
C THR A 64 -15.77 21.76 11.01
N LYS A 65 -15.42 20.47 11.11
CA LYS A 65 -14.08 20.01 11.47
C LYS A 65 -13.12 19.98 10.27
N ALA A 66 -11.93 20.57 10.41
CA ALA A 66 -10.86 20.61 9.40
C ALA A 66 -10.35 19.23 9.00
N ASP A 67 -10.19 18.33 9.96
CA ASP A 67 -9.77 16.94 9.76
C ASP A 67 -10.77 16.18 8.87
N ASN A 68 -12.08 16.40 9.07
CA ASN A 68 -13.12 15.85 8.20
C ASN A 68 -13.05 16.42 6.76
N TRP A 69 -12.74 17.71 6.59
CA TRP A 69 -12.52 18.29 5.25
C TRP A 69 -11.31 17.66 4.55
N GLY A 70 -10.22 17.46 5.29
CA GLY A 70 -9.03 16.78 4.78
C GLY A 70 -9.32 15.34 4.35
N TYR A 71 -10.11 14.61 5.15
CA TYR A 71 -10.56 13.26 4.82
C TYR A 71 -11.44 13.22 3.57
N LEU A 72 -12.43 14.11 3.46
CA LEU A 72 -13.30 14.23 2.28
C LEU A 72 -12.49 14.50 1.01
N LEU A 73 -11.49 15.40 1.08
CA LEU A 73 -10.58 15.64 -0.04
C LEU A 73 -9.79 14.40 -0.44
N LEU A 74 -9.34 13.58 0.52
CA LEU A 74 -8.66 12.33 0.22
C LEU A 74 -9.59 11.35 -0.51
N VAL A 75 -10.84 11.21 -0.06
CA VAL A 75 -11.86 10.37 -0.72
C VAL A 75 -12.08 10.84 -2.16
N ILE A 76 -12.30 12.14 -2.38
CA ILE A 76 -12.51 12.73 -3.71
C ILE A 76 -11.29 12.44 -4.61
N TYR A 77 -10.08 12.63 -4.10
CA TYR A 77 -8.86 12.35 -4.82
C TYR A 77 -8.75 10.87 -5.23
N PHE A 78 -9.01 9.93 -4.33
CA PHE A 78 -8.91 8.50 -4.62
C PHE A 78 -9.96 8.03 -5.64
N ILE A 79 -11.20 8.53 -5.54
CA ILE A 79 -12.24 8.28 -6.55
C ILE A 79 -11.77 8.80 -7.91
N TRP A 80 -11.27 10.04 -7.98
CA TRP A 80 -10.78 10.65 -9.21
C TRP A 80 -9.62 9.84 -9.82
N ALA A 81 -8.65 9.44 -9.00
CA ALA A 81 -7.50 8.63 -9.43
C ALA A 81 -7.91 7.23 -9.91
N LEU A 82 -8.89 6.59 -9.27
CA LEU A 82 -9.45 5.30 -9.70
C LEU A 82 -10.16 5.43 -11.05
N VAL A 83 -11.01 6.45 -11.21
CA VAL A 83 -11.71 6.71 -12.48
C VAL A 83 -10.71 6.89 -13.61
N LEU A 84 -9.69 7.72 -13.43
CA LEU A 84 -8.67 7.94 -14.48
C LEU A 84 -7.85 6.68 -14.78
N ALA A 85 -7.51 5.87 -13.77
CA ALA A 85 -6.82 4.60 -13.99
C ALA A 85 -7.68 3.58 -14.77
N CYS A 86 -8.98 3.50 -14.47
CA CYS A 86 -9.93 2.66 -15.20
C CYS A 86 -10.15 3.14 -16.64
N VAL A 87 -10.27 4.45 -16.86
CA VAL A 87 -10.41 5.03 -18.21
C VAL A 87 -9.15 4.77 -19.05
N ASP A 88 -7.94 4.97 -18.52
CA ASP A 88 -6.70 4.64 -19.25
C ASP A 88 -6.62 3.15 -19.61
N TYR A 89 -7.04 2.28 -18.68
CA TYR A 89 -7.08 0.83 -18.94
C TYR A 89 -8.06 0.46 -20.05
N TRP A 90 -9.28 0.99 -20.01
CA TRP A 90 -10.31 0.72 -21.02
C TRP A 90 -9.89 1.28 -22.38
N GLN A 91 -9.48 2.55 -22.45
CA GLN A 91 -9.04 3.18 -23.70
C GLN A 91 -7.92 2.39 -24.37
N LYS A 92 -6.97 1.86 -23.58
CA LYS A 92 -5.87 1.05 -24.10
C LYS A 92 -6.32 -0.33 -24.59
N GLN A 93 -7.30 -0.95 -23.94
CA GLN A 93 -7.89 -2.21 -24.40
C GLN A 93 -8.64 -2.01 -25.72
N SER A 94 -9.40 -0.91 -25.86
CA SER A 94 -10.14 -0.55 -27.07
C SER A 94 -9.25 -0.08 -28.23
N SER A 95 -8.07 0.47 -27.97
CA SER A 95 -7.15 0.97 -29.01
C SER A 95 -6.28 -0.11 -29.66
N THR A 96 -6.51 -1.39 -29.36
CA THR A 96 -5.75 -2.49 -29.95
C THR A 96 -6.17 -2.77 -31.41
N GLU A 97 -7.22 -2.11 -31.94
CA GLU A 97 -7.76 -2.41 -33.28
C GLU A 97 -7.86 -1.26 -34.30
N VAL A 98 -7.47 -0.01 -33.99
CA VAL A 98 -7.61 1.09 -34.99
C VAL A 98 -6.34 1.95 -35.07
N ILE A 99 -5.85 2.08 -36.30
CA ILE A 99 -4.80 2.95 -36.84
C ILE A 99 -4.33 4.05 -35.87
N ARG A 100 -3.06 3.99 -35.46
CA ARG A 100 -2.40 5.08 -34.72
C ARG A 100 -2.23 6.30 -35.64
N LEU A 101 -3.21 7.19 -35.66
CA LEU A 101 -2.95 8.57 -36.07
C LEU A 101 -1.95 9.19 -35.07
N PRO A 102 -1.03 10.07 -35.52
CA PRO A 102 -0.16 10.81 -34.62
C PRO A 102 -1.04 11.60 -33.64
N LYS A 103 -0.84 11.40 -32.34
CA LYS A 103 -1.47 12.25 -31.32
C LYS A 103 -0.99 13.68 -31.53
N VAL A 104 -1.90 14.57 -31.87
CA VAL A 104 -1.66 16.03 -32.03
C VAL A 104 -1.25 16.71 -30.70
N GLU A 105 -1.14 15.96 -29.60
CA GLU A 105 -0.90 16.45 -28.24
C GLU A 105 0.57 16.82 -27.92
N ASP A 106 1.54 16.56 -28.80
CA ASP A 106 2.98 16.78 -28.53
C ASP A 106 3.48 18.22 -28.81
N LEU A 107 2.61 19.18 -29.14
CA LEU A 107 3.06 20.52 -29.57
C LEU A 107 3.31 21.54 -28.43
N GLU A 108 2.87 21.29 -27.18
CA GLU A 108 3.07 22.29 -26.09
C GLU A 108 3.45 21.73 -24.70
N GLY A 109 3.59 20.41 -24.50
CA GLY A 109 3.93 19.86 -23.17
C GLY A 109 2.92 20.18 -22.06
N ARG A 110 1.69 20.58 -22.42
CA ARG A 110 0.59 20.87 -21.50
C ARG A 110 -0.14 19.58 -21.15
N LEU A 111 -0.27 19.32 -19.85
CA LEU A 111 -1.00 18.18 -19.33
C LEU A 111 -2.52 18.40 -19.54
N PRO A 112 -3.28 17.40 -20.00
CA PRO A 112 -4.75 17.48 -20.06
C PRO A 112 -5.38 17.92 -18.72
N TRP A 113 -6.46 18.71 -18.77
CA TRP A 113 -7.05 19.36 -17.59
C TRP A 113 -7.39 18.38 -16.46
N TYR A 114 -7.86 17.17 -16.79
CA TYR A 114 -8.24 16.16 -15.81
C TYR A 114 -7.05 15.59 -15.04
N PHE A 115 -5.87 15.52 -15.66
CA PHE A 115 -4.63 15.19 -14.96
C PHE A 115 -4.11 16.36 -14.12
N GLN A 116 -4.34 17.60 -14.55
CA GLN A 116 -4.05 18.78 -13.74
C GLN A 116 -4.89 18.79 -12.45
N VAL A 117 -6.19 18.49 -12.57
CA VAL A 117 -7.10 18.32 -11.42
C VAL A 117 -6.62 17.19 -10.51
N GLN A 118 -6.25 16.03 -11.07
CA GLN A 118 -5.69 14.94 -10.27
C GLN A 118 -4.43 15.38 -9.52
N TRP A 119 -3.56 16.15 -10.18
CA TRP A 119 -2.31 16.61 -9.57
C TRP A 119 -2.55 17.62 -8.45
N LEU A 120 -3.50 18.54 -8.64
CA LEU A 120 -3.95 19.46 -7.61
C LEU A 120 -4.48 18.69 -6.39
N LEU A 121 -5.45 17.80 -6.62
CA LEU A 121 -6.08 16.98 -5.59
C LEU A 121 -5.04 16.13 -4.84
N PHE A 122 -4.09 15.52 -5.55
CA PHE A 122 -2.99 14.76 -4.96
C PHE A 122 -2.13 15.62 -4.03
N ASN A 123 -1.69 16.79 -4.47
CA ASN A 123 -0.82 17.63 -3.64
C ASN A 123 -1.56 18.17 -2.41
N VAL A 124 -2.83 18.56 -2.55
CA VAL A 124 -3.61 19.07 -1.41
C VAL A 124 -3.94 17.94 -0.44
N SER A 125 -4.53 16.84 -0.91
CA SER A 125 -5.04 15.78 -0.02
C SER A 125 -3.93 15.09 0.77
N LEU A 126 -2.82 14.71 0.12
CA LEU A 126 -1.71 14.05 0.82
C LEU A 126 -0.98 15.00 1.77
N THR A 127 -0.82 16.27 1.41
CA THR A 127 -0.21 17.26 2.33
C THR A 127 -1.09 17.45 3.57
N VAL A 128 -2.41 17.57 3.38
CA VAL A 128 -3.36 17.71 4.48
C VAL A 128 -3.37 16.46 5.36
N ALA A 129 -3.30 15.26 4.79
CA ALA A 129 -3.23 14.01 5.57
C ALA A 129 -2.01 13.97 6.52
N PHE A 130 -0.82 14.37 6.03
CA PHE A 130 0.37 14.46 6.89
C PHE A 130 0.31 15.63 7.88
N PHE A 131 -0.23 16.77 7.47
CA PHE A 131 -0.46 17.91 8.37
C PHE A 131 -1.36 17.53 9.54
N VAL A 132 -2.49 16.88 9.26
CA VAL A 132 -3.46 16.41 10.25
C VAL A 132 -2.79 15.40 11.20
N LEU A 133 -1.98 14.46 10.68
CA LEU A 133 -1.19 13.56 11.52
C LEU A 133 -0.25 14.30 12.47
N PHE A 134 0.54 15.26 11.97
CA PHE A 134 1.53 15.96 12.77
C PHE A 134 0.90 16.89 13.81
N VAL A 135 -0.16 17.61 13.45
CA VAL A 135 -0.88 18.51 14.37
C VAL A 135 -1.62 17.70 15.44
N TYR A 136 -2.28 16.61 15.08
CA TYR A 136 -2.95 15.74 16.04
C TYR A 136 -1.96 15.18 17.07
N ASN A 137 -0.81 14.68 16.62
CA ASN A 137 0.19 14.12 17.53
C ASN A 137 1.01 15.18 18.30
N GLY A 138 1.22 16.37 17.72
CA GLY A 138 2.10 17.40 18.27
C GLY A 138 1.39 18.44 19.15
N LEU A 139 0.10 18.71 18.90
CA LEU A 139 -0.64 19.80 19.56
C LEU A 139 -1.91 19.32 20.27
N VAL A 140 -2.48 18.17 19.88
CA VAL A 140 -3.74 17.66 20.47
C VAL A 140 -3.42 16.54 21.46
N ILE A 141 -3.06 16.90 22.69
CA ILE A 141 -2.86 15.95 23.79
C ILE A 141 -3.97 16.17 24.82
N LYS A 142 -5.02 15.33 24.77
CA LYS A 142 -5.74 14.69 25.90
C LYS A 142 -7.15 14.24 25.49
N GLY A 143 -7.38 12.93 25.52
CA GLY A 143 -8.70 12.31 25.39
C GLY A 143 -8.59 10.84 24.97
N THR A 144 -9.57 10.01 25.34
CA THR A 144 -9.71 8.65 24.82
C THR A 144 -9.96 8.73 23.32
N SER A 145 -9.01 8.23 22.51
CA SER A 145 -9.11 8.27 21.05
C SER A 145 -10.29 7.42 20.59
N SER A 146 -11.21 8.00 19.83
CA SER A 146 -12.28 7.25 19.17
C SER A 146 -11.77 6.52 17.92
N VAL A 147 -12.53 5.57 17.36
CA VAL A 147 -12.21 4.95 16.04
C VAL A 147 -12.01 6.05 15.00
N GLN A 148 -12.87 7.07 15.06
CA GLN A 148 -12.90 8.21 14.16
C GLN A 148 -11.56 8.94 14.23
N ASP A 149 -11.07 9.23 15.44
CA ASP A 149 -9.79 9.93 15.64
C ASP A 149 -8.62 9.09 15.09
N VAL A 150 -8.57 7.79 15.34
CA VAL A 150 -7.50 6.94 14.79
C VAL A 150 -7.55 6.93 13.26
N ALA A 151 -8.75 6.87 12.68
CA ALA A 151 -8.92 6.75 11.24
C ALA A 151 -8.64 8.06 10.49
N VAL A 152 -9.18 9.19 10.94
CA VAL A 152 -9.01 10.49 10.25
C VAL A 152 -7.60 11.08 10.41
N HIS A 153 -6.87 10.69 11.47
CA HIS A 153 -5.51 11.16 11.72
C HIS A 153 -4.44 10.16 11.27
N ILE A 154 -4.47 8.91 11.79
CA ILE A 154 -3.41 7.93 11.57
C ILE A 154 -3.61 7.17 10.25
N LEU A 155 -4.75 6.50 10.09
CA LEU A 155 -4.99 5.67 8.91
C LEU A 155 -5.01 6.50 7.63
N ASN A 156 -5.60 7.69 7.67
CA ASN A 156 -5.58 8.68 6.59
C ASN A 156 -4.15 8.99 6.10
N ALA A 157 -3.23 9.27 7.02
CA ALA A 157 -1.84 9.54 6.69
C ALA A 157 -1.09 8.29 6.19
N VAL A 158 -1.44 7.10 6.67
CA VAL A 158 -0.90 5.86 6.12
C VAL A 158 -1.37 5.66 4.68
N VAL A 159 -2.64 5.88 4.37
CA VAL A 159 -3.14 5.79 2.98
C VAL A 159 -2.41 6.79 2.07
N ALA A 160 -2.23 8.03 2.52
CA ALA A 160 -1.45 9.06 1.81
C ALA A 160 0.02 8.63 1.59
N LEU A 161 0.64 8.03 2.60
CA LEU A 161 1.99 7.48 2.56
C LEU A 161 2.13 6.36 1.53
N LEU A 162 1.22 5.39 1.56
CA LEU A 162 1.20 4.29 0.60
C LEU A 162 1.02 4.80 -0.82
N ASP A 163 0.17 5.81 -1.00
CA ASP A 163 -0.05 6.36 -2.33
C ASP A 163 1.17 7.07 -2.89
N VAL A 164 1.83 7.96 -2.12
CA VAL A 164 3.05 8.62 -2.62
C VAL A 164 4.13 7.61 -2.95
N LEU A 165 4.25 6.52 -2.17
CA LEU A 165 5.22 5.46 -2.43
C LEU A 165 4.89 4.63 -3.68
N VAL A 166 3.61 4.39 -4.01
CA VAL A 166 3.20 3.49 -5.11
C VAL A 166 2.95 4.22 -6.43
N CYS A 167 2.36 5.42 -6.40
CA CYS A 167 1.97 6.16 -7.60
C CYS A 167 3.17 6.69 -8.39
N GLY A 168 2.98 6.95 -9.70
CA GLY A 168 3.98 7.61 -10.53
C GLY A 168 4.06 9.13 -10.35
N ILE A 169 3.06 9.75 -9.71
CA ILE A 169 2.89 11.21 -9.65
C ILE A 169 4.10 11.88 -8.99
N HIS A 170 4.55 12.99 -9.57
CA HIS A 170 5.65 13.80 -9.07
C HIS A 170 5.20 14.82 -8.04
N VAL A 171 6.04 15.08 -7.03
CA VAL A 171 5.82 16.16 -6.04
C VAL A 171 6.80 17.30 -6.30
N ARG A 172 6.31 18.54 -6.27
CA ARG A 172 7.13 19.76 -6.40
C ARG A 172 6.96 20.61 -5.16
N LEU A 173 8.06 21.07 -4.56
CA LEU A 173 8.01 21.94 -3.37
C LEU A 173 7.16 23.20 -3.58
N LEU A 174 7.14 23.75 -4.79
CA LEU A 174 6.35 24.95 -5.10
C LEU A 174 4.84 24.70 -5.13
N HIS A 175 4.38 23.45 -5.21
CA HIS A 175 2.97 23.11 -5.10
C HIS A 175 2.43 23.25 -3.67
N VAL A 176 3.27 23.59 -2.68
CA VAL A 176 2.87 23.96 -1.32
C VAL A 176 1.82 25.07 -1.28
N VAL A 177 1.76 25.93 -2.30
CA VAL A 177 0.76 26.99 -2.41
C VAL A 177 -0.66 26.45 -2.42
N TYR A 178 -0.92 25.28 -3.00
CA TYR A 178 -2.25 24.70 -3.09
C TYR A 178 -2.82 24.26 -1.73
N PRO A 179 -2.13 23.44 -0.91
CA PRO A 179 -2.60 23.12 0.44
C PRO A 179 -2.61 24.35 1.37
N MET A 180 -1.76 25.36 1.17
CA MET A 180 -1.85 26.62 1.92
C MET A 180 -3.13 27.39 1.59
N CYS A 181 -3.53 27.48 0.32
CA CYS A 181 -4.81 28.07 -0.08
C CYS A 181 -6.00 27.31 0.52
N PHE A 182 -5.93 25.99 0.59
CA PHE A 182 -6.94 25.17 1.24
C PHE A 182 -7.04 25.46 2.75
N GLY A 183 -5.89 25.57 3.45
CA GLY A 183 -5.85 25.94 4.86
C GLY A 183 -6.42 27.35 5.11
N LEU A 184 -6.08 28.31 4.25
CA LEU A 184 -6.65 29.66 4.31
C LEU A 184 -8.17 29.66 4.10
N PHE A 185 -8.66 28.85 3.15
CA PHE A 185 -10.08 28.71 2.88
C PHE A 185 -10.84 28.15 4.10
N TYR A 186 -10.26 27.16 4.80
CA TYR A 186 -10.82 26.66 6.05
C TYR A 186 -10.85 27.73 7.15
N VAL A 187 -9.79 28.53 7.31
CA VAL A 187 -9.76 29.63 8.31
C VAL A 187 -10.83 30.68 8.01
N ILE A 188 -11.03 31.03 6.74
CA ILE A 188 -12.11 31.94 6.32
C ILE A 188 -13.47 31.34 6.68
N PHE A 189 -13.69 30.06 6.38
CA PHE A 189 -14.91 29.36 6.78
C PHE A 189 -15.10 29.40 8.31
N ALA A 190 -14.07 29.08 9.09
CA ALA A 190 -14.14 29.06 10.55
C ALA A 190 -14.48 30.44 11.14
N LEU A 191 -13.92 31.51 10.57
CA LEU A 191 -14.24 32.89 10.92
C LEU A 191 -15.70 33.26 10.63
N ILE A 192 -16.22 32.87 9.45
CA ILE A 192 -17.62 33.12 9.07
C ILE A 192 -18.55 32.31 9.97
N TYR A 193 -18.24 31.03 10.20
CA TYR A 193 -19.01 30.13 11.06
C TYR A 193 -19.11 30.68 12.48
N TRP A 194 -17.99 31.12 13.05
CA TRP A 194 -17.95 31.79 14.34
C TRP A 194 -18.76 33.09 14.34
N GLY A 195 -18.58 33.95 13.33
CA GLY A 195 -19.31 35.22 13.21
C GLY A 195 -20.82 35.06 13.05
N ALA A 196 -21.28 33.91 12.54
CA ALA A 196 -22.69 33.53 12.45
C ALA A 196 -23.25 32.91 13.76
N GLY A 197 -22.45 32.82 14.82
CA GLY A 197 -22.85 32.23 16.10
C GLY A 197 -22.73 30.71 16.17
N GLY A 198 -21.94 30.10 15.28
CA GLY A 198 -21.67 28.67 15.25
C GLY A 198 -21.01 28.16 16.53
N LYS A 199 -21.34 26.92 16.91
CA LYS A 199 -20.86 26.24 18.12
C LYS A 199 -20.21 24.89 17.79
N ASP A 200 -19.45 24.30 18.70
CA ASP A 200 -19.08 22.88 18.63
C ASP A 200 -20.22 21.97 19.11
N ALA A 201 -19.97 20.65 19.12
CA ALA A 201 -20.94 19.64 19.53
C ALA A 201 -21.31 19.75 21.02
N GLU A 202 -20.42 20.32 21.83
CA GLU A 202 -20.59 20.56 23.26
C GLU A 202 -21.28 21.92 23.55
N GLY A 203 -21.59 22.69 22.51
CA GLY A 203 -22.25 23.99 22.61
C GLY A 203 -21.31 25.16 22.93
N ASN A 204 -19.99 24.95 22.90
CA ASN A 204 -19.00 26.02 23.05
C ASN A 204 -18.94 26.88 21.78
N PRO A 205 -18.68 28.20 21.92
CA PRO A 205 -18.70 29.14 20.79
C PRO A 205 -17.38 29.17 20.00
N TYR A 206 -16.81 28.00 19.71
CA TYR A 206 -15.63 27.81 18.87
C TYR A 206 -15.68 26.41 18.23
N VAL A 207 -14.98 26.19 17.12
CA VAL A 207 -14.83 24.84 16.52
C VAL A 207 -13.70 24.07 17.21
N TYR A 208 -12.57 24.76 17.39
CA TYR A 208 -11.41 24.26 18.12
C TYR A 208 -11.05 25.28 19.18
N SER A 209 -10.84 24.83 20.42
CA SER A 209 -10.47 25.71 21.54
C SER A 209 -9.17 26.49 21.28
N ILE A 210 -8.25 25.93 20.49
CA ILE A 210 -7.00 26.59 20.08
C ILE A 210 -7.20 27.73 19.06
N ILE A 211 -8.39 27.83 18.46
CA ILE A 211 -8.79 28.86 17.51
C ILE A 211 -10.08 29.54 18.01
N ASP A 212 -10.05 30.02 19.25
CA ASP A 212 -11.13 30.84 19.83
C ASP A 212 -10.91 32.32 19.51
N PHE A 213 -11.77 32.88 18.65
CA PHE A 213 -11.67 34.27 18.18
C PHE A 213 -12.26 35.32 19.13
N ARG A 214 -12.73 34.94 20.33
CA ARG A 214 -13.34 35.88 21.28
C ARG A 214 -12.29 36.74 21.97
N SER A 215 -12.60 38.02 22.21
CA SER A 215 -11.79 38.91 23.06
C SER A 215 -12.30 38.94 24.50
N GLU A 216 -11.46 39.35 25.46
CA GLU A 216 -11.88 39.57 26.86
C GLU A 216 -13.10 40.50 26.99
N THR A 217 -13.26 41.48 26.07
CA THR A 217 -14.39 42.42 26.08
C THR A 217 -15.71 41.73 25.71
N LEU A 218 -15.67 40.75 24.80
CA LEU A 218 -16.84 39.96 24.39
C LEU A 218 -17.21 38.88 25.43
N TYR A 219 -16.21 38.37 26.17
CA TYR A 219 -16.39 37.42 27.28
C TYR A 219 -17.33 37.96 28.38
N ARG A 220 -17.28 39.27 28.66
CA ARG A 220 -18.15 39.90 29.68
C ARG A 220 -19.64 39.92 29.32
N LEU A 221 -20.00 39.69 28.05
CA LEU A 221 -21.38 39.69 27.57
C LEU A 221 -21.98 38.28 27.47
N ILE A 222 -21.16 37.22 27.45
CA ILE A 222 -21.59 35.82 27.35
C ILE A 222 -20.71 34.96 28.28
N PRO A 223 -21.14 34.68 29.52
CA PRO A 223 -20.34 33.93 30.47
C PRO A 223 -20.36 32.44 30.11
N SER A 224 -19.28 31.93 29.50
CA SER A 224 -19.12 30.51 29.20
C SER A 224 -17.77 29.92 29.64
N GLY A 225 -17.11 30.52 30.63
CA GLY A 225 -16.05 29.87 31.42
C GLY A 225 -14.65 29.73 30.79
N VAL A 226 -14.43 30.17 29.54
CA VAL A 226 -13.08 30.21 28.92
C VAL A 226 -12.94 31.50 28.11
N SER A 227 -11.95 32.34 28.42
CA SER A 227 -11.63 33.57 27.68
C SER A 227 -10.75 33.25 26.47
N GLY A 228 -11.26 33.54 25.27
CA GLY A 228 -10.46 33.48 24.03
C GLY A 228 -9.44 34.61 23.93
N ASP A 229 -8.42 34.42 23.10
CA ASP A 229 -7.46 35.44 22.69
C ASP A 229 -7.41 35.48 21.15
N PRO A 230 -7.99 36.51 20.49
CA PRO A 230 -8.01 36.60 19.04
C PRO A 230 -6.60 36.73 18.46
N GLY A 231 -5.66 37.31 19.22
CA GLY A 231 -4.26 37.42 18.83
C GLY A 231 -3.58 36.05 18.81
N LEU A 232 -3.84 35.21 19.82
CA LEU A 232 -3.39 33.82 19.84
C LEU A 232 -4.00 33.01 18.69
N ALA A 233 -5.31 33.11 18.46
CA ALA A 233 -6.00 32.40 17.38
C ALA A 233 -5.43 32.78 16.00
N ALA A 234 -5.19 34.07 15.74
CA ALA A 234 -4.55 34.54 14.52
C ALA A 234 -3.10 34.04 14.40
N GLY A 235 -2.34 34.05 15.49
CA GLY A 235 -0.98 33.52 15.55
C GLY A 235 -0.91 32.02 15.26
N VAL A 236 -1.80 31.23 15.85
CA VAL A 236 -1.94 29.78 15.61
C VAL A 236 -2.32 29.51 14.16
N CYS A 237 -3.33 30.18 13.61
CA CYS A 237 -3.72 30.02 12.20
C CYS A 237 -2.56 30.33 11.25
N THR A 238 -1.83 31.41 11.53
CA THR A 238 -0.66 31.81 10.75
C THR A 238 0.44 30.76 10.84
N GLY A 239 0.76 30.27 12.04
CA GLY A 239 1.72 29.19 12.25
C GLY A 239 1.33 27.90 11.54
N LEU A 240 0.06 27.49 11.60
CA LEU A 240 -0.42 26.29 10.92
C LEU A 240 -0.29 26.41 9.39
N ILE A 241 -0.69 27.55 8.81
CA ILE A 241 -0.66 27.76 7.35
C ILE A 241 0.76 27.97 6.81
N PHE A 242 1.58 28.78 7.48
CA PHE A 242 2.88 29.20 6.94
C PHE A 242 4.08 28.41 7.47
N LEU A 243 3.89 27.57 8.50
CA LEU A 243 4.94 26.70 9.02
C LEU A 243 4.54 25.22 8.92
N ALA A 244 3.44 24.80 9.54
CA ALA A 244 3.11 23.38 9.61
C ALA A 244 2.71 22.77 8.25
N VAL A 245 1.90 23.46 7.43
CA VAL A 245 1.56 22.99 6.08
C VAL A 245 2.80 22.88 5.18
N PRO A 246 3.72 23.86 5.11
CA PRO A 246 4.97 23.72 4.38
C PRO A 246 5.87 22.58 4.88
N LEU A 247 5.95 22.35 6.19
CA LEU A 247 6.70 21.20 6.74
C LEU A 247 6.08 19.86 6.31
N ALA A 248 4.74 19.75 6.35
CA ALA A 248 4.04 18.56 5.86
C ALA A 248 4.25 18.34 4.35
N HIS A 249 4.23 19.41 3.55
CA HIS A 249 4.51 19.32 2.12
C HIS A 249 5.98 18.97 1.83
N GLY A 250 6.91 19.51 2.63
CA GLY A 250 8.32 19.15 2.60
C GLY A 250 8.53 17.67 2.90
N PHE A 251 7.84 17.12 3.91
CA PHE A 251 7.83 15.70 4.20
C PHE A 251 7.30 14.85 3.02
N LEU A 252 6.18 15.24 2.41
CA LEU A 252 5.67 14.60 1.19
C LEU A 252 6.70 14.62 0.05
N TYR A 253 7.39 15.74 -0.14
CA TYR A 253 8.47 15.86 -1.13
C TYR A 253 9.65 14.93 -0.82
N LEU A 254 10.06 14.80 0.45
CA LEU A 254 11.10 13.86 0.86
C LEU A 254 10.72 12.41 0.56
N LEU A 255 9.48 12.01 0.84
CA LEU A 255 8.96 10.67 0.50
C LEU A 255 8.96 10.41 -1.01
N TYR A 256 8.57 11.40 -1.80
CA TYR A 256 8.67 11.34 -3.26
C TYR A 256 10.12 11.15 -3.72
N ARG A 257 11.08 11.92 -3.17
CA ARG A 257 12.50 11.78 -3.50
C ARG A 257 13.04 10.41 -3.12
N LEU A 258 12.68 9.92 -1.93
CA LEU A 258 13.02 8.57 -1.49
C LEU A 258 12.51 7.52 -2.49
N ARG A 259 11.22 7.58 -2.87
CA ARG A 259 10.64 6.68 -3.88
C ARG A 259 11.44 6.70 -5.19
N THR A 260 11.73 7.88 -5.73
CA THR A 260 12.46 7.99 -7.01
C THR A 260 13.87 7.41 -6.90
N HIS A 261 14.56 7.64 -5.78
CA HIS A 261 15.89 7.09 -5.56
C HIS A 261 15.87 5.56 -5.49
N VAL A 262 14.91 5.00 -4.74
CA VAL A 262 14.68 3.56 -4.64
C VAL A 262 14.32 2.97 -6.00
N ALA A 263 13.44 3.60 -6.78
CA ALA A 263 13.05 3.12 -8.11
C ALA A 263 14.22 3.03 -9.10
N HIS A 264 15.19 3.94 -9.03
CA HIS A 264 16.39 3.89 -9.88
C HIS A 264 17.36 2.74 -9.54
N ILE A 265 17.29 2.19 -8.33
CA ILE A 265 18.16 1.11 -7.86
C ILE A 265 17.67 -0.27 -8.39
N PHE A 266 16.41 -0.39 -8.83
CA PHE A 266 15.80 -1.70 -9.10
C PHE A 266 15.34 -1.87 -10.55
N VAL A 267 16.15 -2.55 -11.37
CA VAL A 267 15.76 -3.15 -12.66
C VAL A 267 16.53 -4.46 -12.86
N ASP A 268 15.83 -5.62 -12.89
CA ASP A 268 16.07 -6.80 -13.78
C ASP A 268 15.32 -8.09 -13.34
N ILE A 269 15.16 -9.05 -14.28
CA ILE A 269 14.05 -10.01 -14.45
C ILE A 269 14.45 -11.52 -14.49
N CYS A 270 13.45 -12.39 -14.16
CA CYS A 270 13.20 -13.84 -14.49
C CYS A 270 13.77 -14.95 -13.56
N LEU A 271 13.18 -16.16 -13.39
CA LEU A 271 12.12 -16.96 -14.06
C LEU A 271 11.47 -17.97 -13.05
N TYR A 272 10.28 -18.54 -13.35
CA TYR A 272 9.24 -18.96 -12.38
C TYR A 272 8.99 -20.45 -12.08
N THR A 273 9.52 -21.43 -12.81
CA THR A 273 8.75 -22.68 -12.99
C THR A 273 9.44 -24.00 -12.67
N SER A 274 10.56 -24.02 -11.95
CA SER A 274 11.19 -25.28 -11.54
C SER A 274 11.69 -25.26 -10.09
N LEU A 275 11.71 -26.44 -9.47
CA LEU A 275 12.65 -26.70 -8.38
C LEU A 275 14.04 -26.54 -9.00
N GLN A 276 14.73 -25.45 -8.66
CA GLN A 276 15.94 -25.07 -9.38
C GLN A 276 17.13 -25.98 -9.04
N TRP A 277 17.04 -26.74 -7.94
CA TRP A 277 18.12 -27.53 -7.37
C TRP A 277 18.15 -28.99 -7.83
N LEU A 278 17.00 -29.65 -7.97
CA LEU A 278 16.91 -31.00 -8.52
C LEU A 278 15.91 -30.96 -9.68
N GLY A 279 16.32 -31.41 -10.86
CA GLY A 279 15.48 -31.43 -12.07
C GLY A 279 14.25 -32.37 -12.00
N THR A 280 13.76 -32.74 -10.81
CA THR A 280 12.65 -33.66 -10.59
C THR A 280 11.51 -32.99 -9.83
N GLN A 281 10.29 -33.08 -10.36
CA GLN A 281 9.10 -32.42 -9.80
C GLN A 281 8.51 -33.14 -8.57
N ILE A 282 8.81 -34.43 -8.39
CA ILE A 282 8.22 -35.28 -7.34
C ILE A 282 8.73 -34.91 -5.92
N PRO A 283 10.05 -34.75 -5.65
CA PRO A 283 10.52 -34.37 -4.31
C PRO A 283 10.00 -33.00 -3.87
N PHE A 284 9.88 -32.05 -4.80
CA PHE A 284 9.31 -30.74 -4.51
C PHE A 284 7.82 -30.84 -4.16
N LEU A 285 7.07 -31.69 -4.86
CA LEU A 285 5.67 -31.93 -4.54
C LEU A 285 5.50 -32.55 -3.16
N VAL A 286 6.33 -33.54 -2.79
CA VAL A 286 6.32 -34.15 -1.45
C VAL A 286 6.55 -33.07 -0.38
N TYR A 287 7.58 -32.23 -0.55
CA TYR A 287 7.84 -31.09 0.34
C TYR A 287 6.60 -30.18 0.47
N ARG A 288 6.00 -29.77 -0.66
CA ARG A 288 4.82 -28.88 -0.65
C ARG A 288 3.61 -29.50 0.04
N LEU A 289 3.33 -30.78 -0.22
CA LEU A 289 2.22 -31.48 0.41
C LEU A 289 2.45 -31.65 1.92
N THR A 290 3.66 -31.98 2.35
CA THR A 290 4.01 -32.10 3.77
C THR A 290 3.83 -30.79 4.49
N VAL A 291 4.41 -29.69 3.98
CA VAL A 291 4.30 -28.37 4.62
C VAL A 291 2.86 -27.85 4.61
N ALA A 292 2.13 -28.02 3.50
CA ALA A 292 0.73 -27.61 3.41
C ALA A 292 -0.16 -28.39 4.39
N SER A 293 0.04 -29.71 4.51
CA SER A 293 -0.72 -30.56 5.44
C SER A 293 -0.42 -30.20 6.89
N PHE A 294 0.85 -29.94 7.22
CA PHE A 294 1.24 -29.46 8.54
C PHE A 294 0.58 -28.12 8.88
N CYS A 295 0.67 -27.13 7.99
CA CYS A 295 0.09 -25.81 8.22
C CYS A 295 -1.43 -25.90 8.39
N LEU A 296 -2.12 -26.69 7.55
CA LEU A 296 -3.56 -26.90 7.64
C LEU A 296 -3.95 -27.60 8.95
N GLY A 297 -3.26 -28.68 9.31
CA GLY A 297 -3.52 -29.42 10.54
C GLY A 297 -3.32 -28.54 11.78
N PHE A 298 -2.23 -27.76 11.82
CA PHE A 298 -1.97 -26.83 12.91
C PHE A 298 -3.00 -25.70 12.96
N LEU A 299 -3.41 -25.16 11.80
CA LEU A 299 -4.47 -24.15 11.72
C LEU A 299 -5.79 -24.67 12.30
N MET A 300 -6.19 -25.90 11.94
CA MET A 300 -7.41 -26.52 12.45
C MET A 300 -7.34 -26.73 13.97
N TRP A 301 -6.20 -27.18 14.48
CA TRP A 301 -5.96 -27.32 15.93
C TRP A 301 -6.03 -25.96 16.64
N LEU A 302 -5.41 -24.94 16.07
CA LEU A 302 -5.39 -23.58 16.60
C LEU A 302 -6.81 -22.99 16.69
N LEU A 303 -7.61 -23.16 15.64
CA LEU A 303 -9.01 -22.74 15.61
C LEU A 303 -9.84 -23.50 16.64
N ALA A 304 -9.72 -24.83 16.69
CA ALA A 304 -10.48 -25.66 17.63
C ALA A 304 -10.19 -25.32 19.09
N LYS A 305 -8.95 -24.97 19.42
CA LYS A 305 -8.53 -24.71 20.80
C LYS A 305 -8.67 -23.25 21.24
N TYR A 306 -8.48 -22.29 20.34
CA TYR A 306 -8.34 -20.88 20.71
C TYR A 306 -9.35 -19.93 20.06
N ALA A 307 -10.11 -20.33 19.03
CA ALA A 307 -11.00 -19.40 18.33
C ALA A 307 -12.10 -18.80 19.21
N ALA A 308 -12.51 -19.51 20.27
CA ALA A 308 -13.49 -19.03 21.25
C ALA A 308 -12.92 -18.07 22.31
N THR A 309 -11.60 -17.82 22.32
CA THR A 309 -10.99 -16.88 23.28
C THR A 309 -11.19 -15.44 22.84
N GLU A 310 -11.53 -14.55 23.77
CA GLU A 310 -11.98 -13.17 23.49
C GLU A 310 -11.00 -12.33 22.65
N ASN A 311 -9.71 -12.64 22.73
CA ASN A 311 -8.66 -11.88 22.05
C ASN A 311 -8.03 -12.63 20.87
N TYR A 312 -8.55 -13.80 20.49
CA TYR A 312 -7.95 -14.61 19.43
C TYR A 312 -7.77 -13.79 18.16
N PHE A 313 -8.83 -13.16 17.66
CA PHE A 313 -8.80 -12.38 16.43
C PHE A 313 -8.06 -11.04 16.53
N PHE A 314 -7.40 -10.72 17.65
CA PHE A 314 -6.60 -9.50 17.76
C PHE A 314 -5.12 -9.72 17.43
N TYR A 315 -4.63 -10.96 17.52
CA TYR A 315 -3.21 -11.23 17.33
C TYR A 315 -2.82 -11.30 15.84
N ALA A 316 -1.87 -10.45 15.43
CA ALA A 316 -1.25 -10.43 14.10
C ALA A 316 -0.74 -11.81 13.67
N THR A 317 -0.25 -12.57 14.65
CA THR A 317 0.31 -13.91 14.48
C THR A 317 -0.64 -14.85 13.74
N TYR A 318 -1.93 -14.84 14.08
CA TYR A 318 -2.87 -15.77 13.47
C TYR A 318 -3.21 -15.37 12.04
N TYR A 319 -3.38 -14.07 11.75
CA TYR A 319 -3.54 -13.60 10.38
C TYR A 319 -2.33 -13.93 9.51
N GLY A 320 -1.11 -13.77 10.05
CA GLY A 320 0.11 -14.20 9.38
C GLY A 320 0.10 -15.70 9.08
N PHE A 321 -0.32 -16.52 10.05
CA PHE A 321 -0.43 -17.97 9.87
C PHE A 321 -1.54 -18.39 8.90
N TYR A 322 -2.67 -17.67 8.83
CA TYR A 322 -3.75 -17.93 7.86
C TYR A 322 -3.25 -17.71 6.43
N ILE A 323 -2.59 -16.59 6.18
CA ILE A 323 -2.03 -16.27 4.86
C ILE A 323 -0.91 -17.25 4.48
N LEU A 324 -0.06 -17.63 5.44
CA LEU A 324 0.97 -18.65 5.23
C LEU A 324 0.36 -20.01 4.85
N THR A 325 -0.70 -20.42 5.53
CA THR A 325 -1.39 -21.69 5.26
C THR A 325 -2.07 -21.66 3.89
N ALA A 326 -2.75 -20.56 3.57
CA ALA A 326 -3.35 -20.35 2.25
C ALA A 326 -2.30 -20.38 1.13
N TYR A 327 -1.13 -19.76 1.35
CA TYR A 327 -0.01 -19.81 0.42
C TYR A 327 0.47 -21.25 0.17
N PHE A 328 0.76 -22.03 1.22
CA PHE A 328 1.26 -23.39 1.06
C PHE A 328 0.23 -24.34 0.43
N LEU A 329 -1.05 -24.19 0.77
CA LEU A 329 -2.14 -24.94 0.12
C LEU A 329 -2.23 -24.59 -1.37
N CYS A 330 -2.24 -23.30 -1.71
CA CYS A 330 -2.27 -22.85 -3.10
C CYS A 330 -1.03 -23.38 -3.85
N SER A 331 0.15 -23.26 -3.27
CA SER A 331 1.39 -23.74 -3.88
C SER A 331 1.42 -25.26 -4.08
N ALA A 332 0.84 -26.05 -3.16
CA ALA A 332 0.72 -27.48 -3.32
C ALA A 332 -0.20 -27.83 -4.50
N VAL A 333 -1.37 -27.19 -4.59
CA VAL A 333 -2.31 -27.37 -5.71
C VAL A 333 -1.67 -27.02 -7.05
N VAL A 334 -0.98 -25.88 -7.14
CA VAL A 334 -0.30 -25.46 -8.38
C VAL A 334 0.77 -26.47 -8.78
N THR A 335 1.52 -27.02 -7.81
CA THR A 335 2.55 -28.04 -8.07
C THR A 335 1.93 -29.36 -8.55
N CYS A 336 0.82 -29.82 -7.94
CA CYS A 336 0.05 -30.99 -8.38
C CYS A 336 -0.42 -30.84 -9.83
N VAL A 337 -1.02 -29.69 -10.16
CA VAL A 337 -1.50 -29.41 -11.52
C VAL A 337 -0.35 -29.38 -12.53
N GLY A 338 0.80 -28.82 -12.13
CA GLY A 338 2.02 -28.83 -12.94
C GLY A 338 2.51 -30.24 -13.25
N LEU A 339 2.60 -31.10 -12.24
CA LEU A 339 3.02 -32.49 -12.39
C LEU A 339 2.02 -33.31 -13.22
N PHE A 340 0.71 -33.18 -12.95
CA PHE A 340 -0.31 -33.91 -13.70
C PHE A 340 -0.27 -33.58 -15.19
N ARG A 341 -0.04 -32.31 -15.54
CA ARG A 341 0.15 -31.90 -16.94
C ARG A 341 1.42 -32.48 -17.55
N ALA A 342 2.53 -32.46 -16.81
CA ALA A 342 3.80 -33.04 -17.28
C ALA A 342 3.67 -34.55 -17.55
N LEU A 343 2.96 -35.28 -16.69
CA LEU A 343 2.67 -36.70 -16.89
C LEU A 343 1.73 -36.94 -18.08
N SER A 344 0.72 -36.08 -18.25
CA SER A 344 -0.24 -36.17 -19.36
C SER A 344 0.40 -35.89 -20.73
N SER A 345 1.41 -35.01 -20.80
CA SER A 345 2.13 -34.68 -22.03
C SER A 345 3.14 -35.74 -22.49
N VAL A 346 3.42 -36.75 -21.65
CA VAL A 346 4.41 -37.81 -21.95
C VAL A 346 3.75 -39.06 -22.55
N GLN A 347 2.42 -39.12 -22.67
CA GLN A 347 1.77 -40.22 -23.41
C GLN A 347 1.96 -40.03 -24.93
N PRO A 348 2.67 -40.94 -25.62
CA PRO A 348 2.74 -40.91 -27.07
C PRO A 348 1.41 -41.46 -27.63
N THR A 349 0.74 -40.69 -28.48
CA THR A 349 -0.25 -41.27 -29.39
C THR A 349 0.50 -41.63 -30.67
N ASP A 350 0.47 -42.91 -31.06
CA ASP A 350 1.20 -43.50 -32.19
C ASP A 350 0.79 -42.96 -33.59
N THR A 351 0.09 -41.83 -33.66
CA THR A 351 -0.48 -41.27 -34.90
C THR A 351 0.23 -40.01 -35.41
N ASP A 352 1.19 -39.45 -34.67
CA ASP A 352 1.79 -38.14 -35.00
C ASP A 352 3.08 -38.18 -35.85
N ARG A 353 3.68 -39.36 -36.08
CA ARG A 353 4.91 -39.46 -36.89
C ARG A 353 4.76 -39.02 -38.34
N ASP A 354 3.55 -39.12 -38.89
CA ASP A 354 3.28 -38.79 -40.29
C ASP A 354 2.79 -37.34 -40.51
N GLN A 355 2.44 -36.61 -39.44
CA GLN A 355 2.03 -35.19 -39.53
C GLN A 355 3.17 -34.19 -39.24
N GLU A 356 4.20 -34.60 -38.48
CA GLU A 356 5.33 -33.73 -38.14
C GLU A 356 6.15 -33.28 -39.36
N THR A 357 6.26 -34.10 -40.40
CA THR A 357 7.00 -33.76 -41.62
C THR A 357 6.23 -32.77 -42.52
N ALA A 358 4.90 -32.72 -42.43
CA ALA A 358 4.08 -31.80 -43.22
C ALA A 358 3.95 -30.41 -42.56
N HIS A 359 3.84 -30.36 -41.22
CA HIS A 359 3.65 -29.10 -40.49
C HIS A 359 4.91 -28.25 -40.34
N GLN A 360 6.11 -28.85 -40.40
CA GLN A 360 7.37 -28.09 -40.35
C GLN A 360 7.58 -27.16 -41.55
N SER A 361 6.99 -27.46 -42.72
CA SER A 361 7.11 -26.60 -43.91
C SER A 361 6.25 -25.32 -43.85
N ASN A 362 5.16 -25.32 -43.08
CA ASN A 362 4.21 -24.20 -43.03
C ASN A 362 4.41 -23.27 -41.81
N ALA A 363 5.25 -23.66 -40.84
CA ALA A 363 5.44 -22.90 -39.61
C ALA A 363 6.57 -21.84 -39.68
N GLU A 364 7.38 -21.82 -40.75
CA GLU A 364 8.47 -20.84 -40.91
C GLU A 364 8.01 -19.40 -41.22
N GLN A 365 6.71 -19.14 -41.37
CA GLN A 365 6.18 -17.80 -41.71
C GLN A 365 5.31 -17.13 -40.65
N GLY A 366 5.16 -17.71 -39.45
CA GLY A 366 4.45 -17.09 -38.34
C GLY A 366 5.38 -16.46 -37.31
N ASN A 367 5.38 -15.14 -37.17
CA ASN A 367 6.00 -14.43 -36.04
C ASN A 367 5.38 -14.91 -34.71
N VAL A 368 5.98 -15.92 -34.06
CA VAL A 368 5.55 -16.40 -32.74
C VAL A 368 6.22 -15.56 -31.66
N THR A 369 5.68 -14.37 -31.39
CA THR A 369 5.81 -13.74 -30.08
C THR A 369 4.66 -14.23 -29.20
N THR A 370 4.71 -15.48 -28.74
CA THR A 370 3.82 -15.95 -27.67
C THR A 370 4.21 -15.24 -26.38
N GLN A 371 3.51 -14.14 -26.08
CA GLN A 371 3.50 -13.58 -24.72
C GLN A 371 2.98 -14.66 -23.77
N ASN A 372 3.89 -15.36 -23.08
CA ASN A 372 3.56 -16.30 -22.02
C ASN A 372 3.01 -15.53 -20.80
N ASN A 373 1.71 -15.21 -20.85
CA ASN A 373 1.01 -14.61 -19.73
C ASN A 373 0.88 -15.61 -18.58
N LEU A 374 1.31 -15.20 -17.39
CA LEU A 374 1.18 -16.01 -16.16
C LEU A 374 -0.30 -16.32 -15.91
N ARG A 375 -0.66 -17.60 -15.80
CA ARG A 375 -2.05 -17.99 -15.49
C ARG A 375 -2.50 -17.45 -14.12
N TRP A 376 -3.80 -17.18 -13.96
CA TRP A 376 -4.36 -16.52 -12.77
C TRP A 376 -3.97 -17.19 -11.44
N PHE A 377 -3.95 -18.53 -11.38
CA PHE A 377 -3.61 -19.26 -10.15
C PHE A 377 -2.13 -19.10 -9.74
N HIS A 378 -1.23 -18.89 -10.71
CA HIS A 378 0.17 -18.54 -10.40
C HIS A 378 0.27 -17.11 -9.86
N GLN A 379 -0.57 -16.19 -10.34
CA GLN A 379 -0.63 -14.82 -9.84
C GLN A 379 -1.14 -14.80 -8.39
N VAL A 380 -2.17 -15.59 -8.08
CA VAL A 380 -2.70 -15.76 -6.72
C VAL A 380 -1.65 -16.36 -5.78
N GLN A 381 -0.98 -17.44 -6.20
CA GLN A 381 0.12 -18.04 -5.41
C GLN A 381 1.21 -17.00 -5.12
N TRP A 382 1.60 -16.22 -6.12
CA TRP A 382 2.65 -15.22 -5.98
C TRP A 382 2.22 -14.05 -5.08
N LEU A 383 0.96 -13.62 -5.17
CA LEU A 383 0.38 -12.66 -4.24
C LEU A 383 0.47 -13.16 -2.79
N LEU A 384 -0.02 -14.38 -2.52
CA LEU A 384 -0.02 -14.99 -1.20
C LEU A 384 1.39 -15.14 -0.63
N MET A 385 2.37 -15.52 -1.46
CA MET A 385 3.77 -15.59 -1.07
C MET A 385 4.28 -14.24 -0.54
N ASN A 386 4.03 -13.16 -1.28
CA ASN A 386 4.47 -11.82 -0.90
C ASN A 386 3.76 -11.32 0.36
N MET A 387 2.48 -11.67 0.56
CA MET A 387 1.74 -11.36 1.79
C MET A 387 2.19 -12.19 3.00
N ALA A 388 2.73 -13.41 2.79
CA ALA A 388 3.17 -14.28 3.88
C ALA A 388 4.60 -13.98 4.36
N PHE A 389 5.53 -13.76 3.42
CA PHE A 389 6.97 -13.82 3.72
C PHE A 389 7.44 -12.66 4.61
N SER A 390 7.23 -11.41 4.18
CA SER A 390 7.68 -10.24 4.96
C SER A 390 7.04 -10.16 6.35
N PRO A 391 5.71 -10.39 6.51
CA PRO A 391 5.09 -10.37 7.84
C PRO A 391 5.53 -11.51 8.77
N ALA A 392 5.90 -12.69 8.26
CA ALA A 392 6.35 -13.82 9.10
C ALA A 392 7.56 -13.44 9.98
N ILE A 393 8.55 -12.76 9.39
CA ILE A 393 9.73 -12.28 10.12
C ILE A 393 9.34 -11.20 11.12
N ILE A 394 8.50 -10.23 10.72
CA ILE A 394 8.10 -9.13 11.62
C ILE A 394 7.30 -9.66 12.81
N ILE A 395 6.41 -10.62 12.59
CA ILE A 395 5.64 -11.28 13.66
C ILE A 395 6.58 -12.02 14.62
N THR A 396 7.65 -12.62 14.10
CA THR A 396 8.61 -13.36 14.92
C THR A 396 9.47 -12.42 15.74
N ILE A 397 10.06 -11.39 15.13
CA ILE A 397 10.85 -10.35 15.83
C ILE A 397 9.96 -9.56 16.80
N GLY A 398 8.73 -9.25 16.39
CA GLY A 398 7.71 -8.62 17.22
C GLY A 398 7.47 -9.41 18.50
N PHE A 399 7.25 -10.71 18.36
CA PHE A 399 7.02 -11.60 19.48
C PHE A 399 8.28 -11.81 20.33
N THR A 400 9.39 -12.26 19.75
CA THR A 400 10.60 -12.59 20.51
C THR A 400 11.29 -11.36 21.08
N GLY A 401 11.22 -10.22 20.39
CA GLY A 401 11.90 -8.98 20.79
C GLY A 401 11.08 -8.08 21.70
N PHE A 402 9.74 -8.11 21.63
CA PHE A 402 8.90 -7.14 22.35
C PHE A 402 7.81 -7.73 23.25
N LEU A 403 7.48 -9.03 23.12
CA LEU A 403 6.32 -9.62 23.81
C LEU A 403 6.65 -10.89 24.61
N SER A 404 7.71 -11.61 24.27
CA SER A 404 8.11 -12.86 24.92
C SER A 404 8.78 -12.61 26.28
N ASP A 405 8.50 -13.47 27.24
CA ASP A 405 9.19 -13.58 28.53
C ASP A 405 10.43 -14.52 28.47
N GLY A 406 10.73 -15.06 27.28
CA GLY A 406 11.81 -16.01 27.04
C GLY A 406 11.42 -17.48 27.20
N GLN A 407 10.18 -17.78 27.59
CA GLN A 407 9.66 -19.16 27.69
C GLN A 407 8.72 -19.47 26.52
N TYR A 408 9.09 -20.45 25.69
CA TYR A 408 8.34 -20.76 24.48
C TYR A 408 7.56 -22.07 24.63
N ASN A 409 6.23 -21.99 24.51
CA ASN A 409 5.42 -23.20 24.36
C ASN A 409 5.34 -23.63 22.87
N PHE A 410 4.76 -24.81 22.62
CA PHE A 410 4.65 -25.36 21.26
C PHE A 410 3.87 -24.45 20.28
N LYS A 411 2.83 -23.76 20.77
CA LYS A 411 2.05 -22.81 19.95
C LYS A 411 2.93 -21.64 19.54
N ASP A 412 3.67 -21.07 20.48
CA ASP A 412 4.50 -19.89 20.24
C ASP A 412 5.69 -20.22 19.33
N LEU A 413 6.34 -21.37 19.56
CA LEU A 413 7.38 -21.89 18.68
C LEU A 413 6.86 -22.08 17.24
N THR A 414 5.66 -22.63 17.08
CA THR A 414 5.10 -22.93 15.77
C THR A 414 4.62 -21.67 15.03
N THR A 415 3.89 -20.80 15.70
CA THR A 415 3.25 -19.64 15.08
C THR A 415 4.21 -18.48 14.79
N HIS A 416 5.34 -18.43 15.49
CA HIS A 416 6.39 -17.43 15.30
C HIS A 416 7.63 -18.04 14.63
N ILE A 417 8.39 -18.88 15.34
CA ILE A 417 9.71 -19.33 14.88
C ILE A 417 9.61 -20.27 13.67
N LEU A 418 8.75 -21.29 13.73
CA LEU A 418 8.59 -22.24 12.61
C LEU A 418 7.97 -21.55 11.39
N ASN A 419 7.01 -20.63 11.58
CA ASN A 419 6.47 -19.79 10.52
C ASN A 419 7.60 -19.07 9.75
N THR A 420 8.51 -18.40 10.46
CA THR A 420 9.68 -17.77 9.83
C THR A 420 10.59 -18.80 9.16
N ALA A 421 10.91 -19.91 9.82
CA ALA A 421 11.76 -20.94 9.23
C ALA A 421 11.19 -21.49 7.91
N LEU A 422 9.88 -21.70 7.83
CA LEU A 422 9.20 -22.18 6.63
C LEU A 422 9.34 -21.21 5.45
N VAL A 423 9.19 -19.89 5.66
CA VAL A 423 9.34 -18.91 4.57
C VAL A 423 10.79 -18.75 4.11
N PHE A 424 11.77 -18.90 5.02
CA PHE A 424 13.19 -18.91 4.67
C PHE A 424 13.57 -20.14 3.84
N VAL A 425 13.12 -21.33 4.25
CA VAL A 425 13.32 -22.54 3.46
C VAL A 425 12.64 -22.38 2.11
N ASP A 426 11.41 -21.86 2.09
CA ASP A 426 10.65 -21.77 0.85
C ASP A 426 11.23 -20.77 -0.14
N VAL A 427 11.72 -19.59 0.29
CA VAL A 427 12.39 -18.65 -0.62
C VAL A 427 13.64 -19.24 -1.26
N LEU A 428 14.35 -20.15 -0.57
CA LEU A 428 15.54 -20.81 -1.10
C LEU A 428 15.21 -21.97 -2.04
N VAL A 429 14.10 -22.68 -1.79
CA VAL A 429 13.74 -23.91 -2.52
C VAL A 429 12.82 -23.61 -3.73
N CYS A 430 11.92 -22.64 -3.62
CA CYS A 430 10.93 -22.37 -4.67
C CYS A 430 11.53 -21.62 -5.87
N GLY A 431 10.95 -21.84 -7.06
CA GLY A 431 11.31 -21.10 -8.28
C GLY A 431 10.63 -19.73 -8.39
N VAL A 432 9.83 -19.31 -7.41
CA VAL A 432 9.11 -18.03 -7.47
C VAL A 432 10.11 -16.90 -7.22
N PRO A 433 10.20 -15.88 -8.09
CA PRO A 433 11.02 -14.71 -7.84
C PRO A 433 10.33 -13.73 -6.89
N VAL A 434 11.15 -13.09 -6.07
CA VAL A 434 10.76 -11.94 -5.27
C VAL A 434 11.10 -10.71 -6.08
N ARG A 435 10.16 -9.76 -6.19
CA ARG A 435 10.40 -8.48 -6.88
C ARG A 435 10.12 -7.36 -5.90
N VAL A 436 11.00 -6.38 -5.81
CA VAL A 436 10.88 -5.27 -4.85
C VAL A 436 9.52 -4.58 -4.88
N LEU A 437 8.92 -4.44 -6.07
CA LEU A 437 7.61 -3.82 -6.26
C LEU A 437 6.46 -4.57 -5.58
N HIS A 438 6.66 -5.87 -5.34
CA HIS A 438 5.67 -6.72 -4.68
C HIS A 438 5.61 -6.44 -3.18
N ALA A 439 6.46 -5.55 -2.65
CA ALA A 439 6.33 -4.95 -1.32
C ALA A 439 4.96 -4.31 -1.09
N VAL A 440 4.25 -3.90 -2.16
CA VAL A 440 2.87 -3.37 -2.04
C VAL A 440 1.92 -4.38 -1.37
N TYR A 441 2.08 -5.69 -1.60
CA TYR A 441 1.18 -6.71 -1.07
C TYR A 441 1.30 -6.93 0.45
N PRO A 442 2.48 -7.17 1.04
CA PRO A 442 2.61 -7.26 2.50
C PRO A 442 2.29 -5.92 3.18
N VAL A 443 2.49 -4.79 2.49
CA VAL A 443 2.10 -3.48 3.00
C VAL A 443 0.58 -3.31 3.06
N MET A 444 -0.15 -3.69 2.02
CA MET A 444 -1.63 -3.70 2.04
C MET A 444 -2.17 -4.66 3.11
N PHE A 445 -1.57 -5.84 3.26
CA PHE A 445 -1.93 -6.79 4.32
C PHE A 445 -1.71 -6.20 5.72
N GLY A 446 -0.54 -5.60 5.97
CA GLY A 446 -0.22 -4.95 7.23
C GLY A 446 -1.17 -3.79 7.53
N PHE A 447 -1.49 -2.96 6.54
CA PHE A 447 -2.48 -1.89 6.68
C PHE A 447 -3.86 -2.43 7.06
N ALA A 448 -4.36 -3.44 6.34
CA ALA A 448 -5.65 -4.06 6.63
C ALA A 448 -5.70 -4.62 8.07
N TYR A 449 -4.61 -5.22 8.54
CA TYR A 449 -4.49 -5.67 9.92
C TYR A 449 -4.53 -4.51 10.93
N ILE A 450 -3.80 -3.41 10.68
CA ILE A 450 -3.81 -2.23 11.57
C ILE A 450 -5.20 -1.62 11.66
N VAL A 451 -5.93 -1.53 10.54
CA VAL A 451 -7.33 -1.09 10.52
C VAL A 451 -8.19 -1.98 11.41
N LEU A 452 -8.11 -3.30 11.20
CA LEU A 452 -8.87 -4.28 11.98
C LEU A 452 -8.54 -4.20 13.48
N TYR A 453 -7.26 -4.02 13.80
CA TYR A 453 -6.80 -3.86 15.18
C TYR A 453 -7.30 -2.56 15.79
N ALA A 454 -7.27 -1.45 15.06
CA ALA A 454 -7.79 -0.16 15.52
C ALA A 454 -9.31 -0.21 15.80
N VAL A 455 -10.08 -0.86 14.92
CA VAL A 455 -11.52 -1.07 15.12
C VAL A 455 -11.77 -1.93 16.35
N SER A 456 -11.05 -3.05 16.48
CA SER A 456 -11.16 -3.94 17.63
C SER A 456 -10.82 -3.24 18.94
N TRP A 457 -9.69 -2.53 18.97
CA TRP A 457 -9.24 -1.75 20.13
C TRP A 457 -10.28 -0.71 20.54
N ALA A 458 -10.87 0.00 19.59
CA ALA A 458 -11.85 1.03 19.92
C ALA A 458 -13.22 0.44 20.32
N ALA A 459 -13.56 -0.78 19.88
CA ALA A 459 -14.77 -1.48 20.28
C ALA A 459 -14.68 -2.06 21.70
N THR A 460 -13.51 -2.56 22.10
CA THR A 460 -13.34 -3.30 23.38
C THR A 460 -12.46 -2.59 24.41
N GLY A 461 -11.70 -1.57 24.01
CA GLY A 461 -10.66 -0.95 24.83
C GLY A 461 -9.44 -1.84 25.08
N THR A 462 -9.36 -3.03 24.46
CA THR A 462 -8.32 -4.01 24.76
C THR A 462 -6.99 -3.68 24.08
N VAL A 463 -5.95 -3.46 24.89
CA VAL A 463 -4.58 -3.26 24.40
C VAL A 463 -3.84 -4.61 24.40
N VAL A 464 -3.57 -5.13 23.21
CA VAL A 464 -2.79 -6.36 22.99
C VAL A 464 -1.33 -6.02 22.74
N TYR A 465 -1.08 -4.93 22.01
CA TYR A 465 0.25 -4.43 21.73
C TYR A 465 0.41 -3.06 22.36
N TRP A 466 1.30 -2.94 23.34
CA TRP A 466 1.52 -1.67 24.05
C TRP A 466 1.98 -0.53 23.13
N PHE A 467 2.67 -0.86 22.03
CA PHE A 467 3.12 0.10 21.01
C PHE A 467 2.03 0.44 19.98
N LEU A 468 0.88 -0.26 19.98
CA LEU A 468 -0.34 0.11 19.25
C LEU A 468 -1.46 0.50 20.23
N ASP A 469 -1.11 1.00 21.41
CA ASP A 469 -2.08 1.65 22.29
C ASP A 469 -2.49 3.00 21.69
N PHE A 470 -3.64 3.03 21.03
CA PHE A 470 -4.15 4.24 20.38
C PHE A 470 -4.58 5.33 21.38
N SER A 471 -4.64 5.04 22.69
CA SER A 471 -4.73 6.07 23.74
C SER A 471 -3.47 6.94 23.80
N LYS A 472 -2.35 6.44 23.26
CA LYS A 472 -1.06 7.13 23.13
C LYS A 472 -0.78 7.36 21.63
N PRO A 473 -1.44 8.36 21.01
CA PRO A 473 -1.44 8.52 19.56
C PRO A 473 -0.04 8.73 18.98
N ALA A 474 0.86 9.44 19.69
CA ALA A 474 2.22 9.68 19.21
C ALA A 474 3.04 8.39 19.08
N LEU A 475 2.96 7.52 20.09
CA LEU A 475 3.66 6.23 20.10
C LEU A 475 3.09 5.30 19.03
N SER A 476 1.76 5.17 18.98
CA SER A 476 1.09 4.31 17.99
C SER A 476 1.29 4.79 16.56
N SER A 477 1.25 6.09 16.30
CA SER A 477 1.58 6.69 15.00
C SER A 477 3.02 6.39 14.60
N ALA A 478 3.98 6.58 15.51
CA ALA A 478 5.38 6.28 15.25
C ALA A 478 5.62 4.79 14.99
N ALA A 479 4.95 3.90 15.73
CA ALA A 479 5.02 2.46 15.53
C ALA A 479 4.45 2.05 14.17
N VAL A 480 3.28 2.59 13.78
CA VAL A 480 2.65 2.34 12.48
C VAL A 480 3.54 2.85 11.33
N LEU A 481 4.06 4.08 11.43
CA LEU A 481 4.98 4.62 10.42
C LEU A 481 6.28 3.82 10.33
N GLY A 482 6.88 3.46 11.47
CA GLY A 482 8.08 2.62 11.52
C GLY A 482 7.85 1.25 10.89
N PHE A 483 6.69 0.64 11.15
CA PHE A 483 6.32 -0.63 10.54
C PHE A 483 6.15 -0.52 9.02
N VAL A 484 5.40 0.48 8.54
CA VAL A 484 5.10 0.67 7.11
C VAL A 484 6.31 1.15 6.30
N LEU A 485 7.13 2.06 6.85
CA LEU A 485 8.24 2.69 6.13
C LEU A 485 9.57 1.98 6.29
N VAL A 486 9.77 1.30 7.42
CA VAL A 486 11.07 0.70 7.75
C VAL A 486 10.96 -0.80 7.76
N ALA A 487 10.18 -1.38 8.67
CA ALA A 487 10.18 -2.83 8.88
C ALA A 487 9.73 -3.59 7.62
N LEU A 488 8.57 -3.26 7.06
CA LEU A 488 8.02 -3.96 5.89
C LEU A 488 8.93 -3.87 4.65
N PRO A 489 9.39 -2.67 4.22
CA PRO A 489 10.34 -2.57 3.11
C PRO A 489 11.66 -3.28 3.39
N LEU A 490 12.22 -3.14 4.59
CA LEU A 490 13.49 -3.76 4.97
C LEU A 490 13.43 -5.28 4.85
N PHE A 491 12.40 -5.93 5.42
CA PHE A 491 12.27 -7.38 5.34
C PHE A 491 11.87 -7.86 3.95
N HIS A 492 11.13 -7.07 3.17
CA HIS A 492 10.91 -7.39 1.77
C HIS A 492 12.23 -7.34 0.95
N LEU A 493 13.08 -6.36 1.20
CA LEU A 493 14.42 -6.27 0.61
C LEU A 493 15.33 -7.41 1.06
N LEU A 494 15.21 -7.89 2.31
CA LEU A 494 15.90 -9.09 2.77
C LEU A 494 15.50 -10.31 1.92
N PHE A 495 14.19 -10.55 1.71
CA PHE A 495 13.73 -11.65 0.85
C PHE A 495 14.16 -11.48 -0.61
N TYR A 496 14.20 -10.24 -1.12
CA TYR A 496 14.78 -9.96 -2.43
C TYR A 496 16.27 -10.31 -2.49
N GLY A 497 17.03 -9.96 -1.45
CA GLY A 497 18.45 -10.34 -1.31
C GLY A 497 18.65 -11.85 -1.25
N LEU A 498 17.82 -12.58 -0.50
CA LEU A 498 17.83 -14.05 -0.45
C LEU A 498 17.50 -14.68 -1.81
N TYR A 499 16.55 -14.08 -2.55
CA TYR A 499 16.26 -14.46 -3.92
C TYR A 499 17.48 -14.26 -4.84
N LEU A 500 18.17 -13.11 -4.76
CA LEU A 500 19.38 -12.87 -5.54
C LEU A 500 20.50 -13.84 -5.17
N LEU A 501 20.68 -14.12 -3.88
CA LEU A 501 21.65 -15.10 -3.39
C LEU A 501 21.35 -16.48 -3.97
N ARG A 502 20.10 -16.93 -3.91
CA ARG A 502 19.64 -18.19 -4.53
C ARG A 502 20.02 -18.24 -6.01
N CYS A 503 19.69 -17.20 -6.78
CA CYS A 503 20.02 -17.12 -8.20
C CYS A 503 21.54 -17.21 -8.47
N ARG A 504 22.36 -16.52 -7.66
CA ARG A 504 23.82 -16.57 -7.79
C ARG A 504 24.39 -17.95 -7.45
N LEU A 505 23.90 -18.59 -6.40
CA LEU A 505 24.32 -19.94 -6.01
C LEU A 505 24.01 -20.95 -7.13
N LEU A 506 22.86 -20.83 -7.77
CA LEU A 506 22.48 -21.68 -8.89
C LEU A 506 23.37 -21.48 -10.12
N MET A 507 23.71 -20.22 -10.46
CA MET A 507 24.66 -19.94 -11.54
C MET A 507 26.06 -20.49 -11.25
N TRP A 508 26.51 -20.39 -10.00
CA TRP A 508 27.80 -20.92 -9.57
C TRP A 508 27.85 -22.45 -9.64
N LEU A 509 26.84 -23.14 -9.10
CA LEU A 509 26.75 -24.60 -9.12
C LEU A 509 26.58 -25.20 -10.51
N SER A 510 25.96 -24.46 -11.43
CA SER A 510 25.82 -24.87 -12.84
C SER A 510 27.07 -24.56 -13.69
N GLY A 511 28.16 -24.08 -13.08
CA GLY A 511 29.41 -23.77 -13.77
C GLY A 511 29.27 -22.64 -14.79
N GLY A 512 28.40 -21.66 -14.52
CA GLY A 512 28.13 -20.54 -15.42
C GLY A 512 27.30 -20.87 -16.66
N LYS A 513 26.87 -22.13 -16.82
CA LYS A 513 25.91 -22.52 -17.86
C LYS A 513 24.51 -22.22 -17.32
N THR A 514 23.79 -21.30 -17.96
CA THR A 514 22.36 -21.10 -17.65
C THR A 514 21.68 -22.46 -17.68
N PRO A 515 21.01 -22.89 -16.59
CA PRO A 515 20.30 -24.17 -16.59
C PRO A 515 19.35 -24.15 -17.76
N ALA A 516 19.43 -25.17 -18.61
CA ALA A 516 18.60 -25.30 -19.79
C ALA A 516 17.12 -25.25 -19.38
N THR A 517 16.53 -24.07 -19.42
CA THR A 517 15.11 -23.94 -19.75
C THR A 517 14.97 -24.73 -21.05
N GLY A 518 14.07 -25.71 -21.10
CA GLY A 518 13.92 -26.67 -22.21
C GLY A 518 13.52 -26.07 -23.56
N THR A 519 14.25 -25.05 -24.02
CA THR A 519 14.17 -24.37 -25.30
C THR A 519 15.60 -24.24 -25.80
N ASN A 520 15.88 -24.94 -26.90
CA ASN A 520 17.17 -25.07 -27.57
C ASN A 520 18.06 -23.80 -27.53
N PRO A 521 19.35 -23.90 -27.18
CA PRO A 521 20.27 -22.76 -27.06
C PRO A 521 20.86 -22.29 -28.42
N ALA A 522 20.17 -22.49 -29.54
CA ALA A 522 20.69 -22.22 -30.87
C ALA A 522 19.89 -21.10 -31.58
N ARG A 523 19.97 -19.86 -31.08
CA ARG A 523 19.76 -18.61 -31.85
C ARG A 523 19.89 -17.38 -30.94
N ALA A 524 21.12 -17.06 -30.56
CA ALA A 524 21.48 -15.73 -30.10
C ALA A 524 22.80 -15.35 -30.79
N ALA A 525 22.69 -14.94 -32.04
CA ALA A 525 23.73 -14.14 -32.69
C ALA A 525 23.40 -12.65 -32.44
N PRO A 526 24.41 -11.80 -32.20
CA PRO A 526 24.20 -10.43 -31.77
C PRO A 526 23.87 -9.53 -32.97
N VAL A 527 22.78 -8.76 -32.87
CA VAL A 527 22.61 -7.44 -33.51
C VAL A 527 21.82 -6.56 -32.56
#